data_AF-A0A2G6MWQ8-F1
#
_entry.id   AF-A0A2G6MWQ8-F1
#
_cell.length_a   1.000
_cell.length_b   1.000
_cell.length_c   1.000
_cell.angle_alpha   90.00
_cell.angle_beta   90.00
_cell.angle_gamma   90.00
#
_symmetry.space_group_name_H-M   'P 1'
#
loop_
_entity.id
_entity.type
_entity.pdbx_description
1 polymer ?
#
loop_
_entity_poly.entity_id
_entity_poly.type
_entity_poly.pdbx_seq_one_letter_code
_entity_poly.pdbx_strand_id
1 'polypeptide(L)'
;MPERNNPETGVLLDLPVDLLRRRPDVRASERNLAAQTARIGVAAADLYPSFSLTGALTLQAGRLGDLGESDSMGWSLAPGVRWNLFSGGKIRGLIAVEEARTRQAWAAYEKNVLTALAEVESALVALRNEEARRDLLVTAVEAAQQSVDLVHTQYLEGLADFQSYLDAQRVLFNQQDQLATSWGQVLIHFVNLNRALGGGWSLDDPVPGRDAADKGEVNR
;
A
#
# COMPACT_ATOMS: atom_id res chain seq x y z
N MET A 1 -7.80 42.36 12.85
CA MET A 1 -8.24 41.01 13.28
C MET A 1 -7.04 40.10 13.13
N PRO A 2 -6.45 39.56 14.20
CA PRO A 2 -5.32 38.65 14.07
C PRO A 2 -5.83 37.22 13.83
N GLU A 3 -5.37 36.62 12.73
CA GLU A 3 -5.50 35.20 12.42
C GLU A 3 -4.86 34.37 13.54
N ARG A 4 -5.64 33.44 14.09
CA ARG A 4 -5.16 32.45 15.05
C ARG A 4 -4.28 31.45 14.31
N ASN A 5 -2.98 31.57 14.55
CA ASN A 5 -1.99 30.57 14.23
C ASN A 5 -2.40 29.27 14.94
N ASN A 6 -2.92 28.29 14.20
CA ASN A 6 -3.35 27.00 14.75
C ASN A 6 -2.17 26.03 14.69
N PRO A 7 -1.51 25.70 15.82
CA PRO A 7 -0.29 24.87 15.81
C PRO A 7 -0.55 23.38 15.49
N GLU A 8 -1.80 22.98 15.24
CA GLU A 8 -2.16 21.56 15.10
C GLU A 8 -2.02 21.00 13.67
N THR A 9 -1.86 21.87 12.66
CA THR A 9 -1.71 21.43 11.26
C THR A 9 -0.26 21.07 10.88
N GLY A 10 0.72 21.49 11.69
CA GLY A 10 2.15 21.28 11.40
C GLY A 10 2.66 19.87 11.71
N VAL A 11 2.07 19.18 12.69
CA VAL A 11 2.55 17.85 13.14
C VAL A 11 2.10 16.73 12.18
N LEU A 12 1.00 16.93 11.44
CA LEU A 12 0.52 16.00 10.42
C LEU A 12 1.35 16.05 9.11
N LEU A 13 2.08 17.13 8.85
CA LEU A 13 2.92 17.30 7.65
C LEU A 13 4.33 16.73 7.80
N ASP A 14 4.78 16.44 9.02
CA ASP A 14 6.12 15.89 9.29
C ASP A 14 6.12 14.36 9.34
N LEU A 15 4.98 13.73 9.03
CA LEU A 15 4.98 12.33 8.64
C LEU A 15 5.76 12.27 7.32
N PRO A 16 6.97 11.70 7.27
CA PRO A 16 7.80 11.86 6.09
C PRO A 16 7.02 11.32 4.90
N VAL A 17 6.68 12.19 3.95
CA VAL A 17 5.99 11.81 2.69
C VAL A 17 6.71 10.63 2.02
N ASP A 18 8.01 10.52 2.24
CA ASP A 18 8.86 9.41 1.81
C ASP A 18 8.47 8.05 2.40
N LEU A 19 7.90 7.98 3.61
CA LEU A 19 7.38 6.74 4.19
C LEU A 19 6.09 6.30 3.49
N LEU A 20 5.18 7.23 3.17
CA LEU A 20 3.98 6.91 2.39
C LEU A 20 4.32 6.44 0.96
N ARG A 21 5.42 6.91 0.37
CA ARG A 21 5.91 6.44 -0.94
C ARG A 21 6.42 5.00 -0.92
N ARG A 22 6.78 4.45 0.25
CA ARG A 22 7.22 3.05 0.38
C ARG A 22 6.06 2.07 0.38
N ARG A 23 4.83 2.54 0.61
CA ARG A 23 3.64 1.70 0.71
C ARG A 23 3.34 0.97 -0.61
N PRO A 24 3.24 -0.36 -0.62
CA PRO A 24 3.03 -1.13 -1.85
C PRO A 24 1.73 -0.78 -2.60
N ASP A 25 0.66 -0.45 -1.87
CA ASP A 25 -0.65 -0.08 -2.43
C ASP A 25 -0.64 1.27 -3.14
N VAL A 26 0.02 2.29 -2.55
CA VAL A 26 0.22 3.60 -3.17
C VAL A 26 1.03 3.45 -4.46
N ARG A 27 2.13 2.69 -4.42
CA ARG A 27 2.97 2.42 -5.59
C ARG A 27 2.25 1.64 -6.69
N ALA A 28 1.42 0.67 -6.31
CA ALA A 28 0.60 -0.07 -7.27
C ALA A 28 -0.36 0.89 -8.00
N SER A 29 -1.02 1.80 -7.28
CA SER A 29 -1.89 2.81 -7.90
C SER A 29 -1.13 3.82 -8.77
N GLU A 30 0.07 4.24 -8.37
CA GLU A 30 0.92 5.11 -9.17
C GLU A 30 1.34 4.44 -10.48
N ARG A 31 1.75 3.17 -10.44
CA ARG A 31 2.09 2.40 -11.66
C ARG A 31 0.87 2.19 -12.55
N ASN A 32 -0.30 1.95 -11.97
CA ASN A 32 -1.55 1.86 -12.72
C ASN A 32 -1.88 3.18 -13.42
N LEU A 33 -1.74 4.30 -12.72
CA LEU A 33 -1.90 5.64 -13.30
C LEU A 33 -0.92 5.86 -14.47
N ALA A 34 0.37 5.56 -14.27
CA ALA A 34 1.38 5.66 -15.32
C ALA A 34 1.03 4.80 -16.54
N ALA A 35 0.52 3.58 -16.33
CA ALA A 35 0.07 2.70 -17.40
C ALA A 35 -1.15 3.26 -18.16
N GLN A 36 -2.11 3.89 -17.49
CA GLN A 36 -3.25 4.54 -18.16
C GLN A 36 -2.80 5.78 -18.94
N THR A 37 -1.91 6.60 -18.38
CA THR A 37 -1.33 7.75 -19.08
C THR A 37 -0.61 7.31 -20.37
N ALA A 38 0.11 6.19 -20.34
CA ALA A 38 0.75 5.65 -21.54
C ALA A 38 -0.27 5.23 -22.62
N ARG A 39 -1.46 4.76 -22.24
CA ARG A 39 -2.53 4.41 -23.19
C ARG A 39 -3.11 5.62 -23.93
N ILE A 40 -3.09 6.81 -23.33
CA ILE A 40 -3.39 8.05 -24.05
C ILE A 40 -2.40 8.22 -25.22
N GLY A 41 -1.11 7.98 -24.97
CA GLY A 41 -0.08 8.02 -26.01
C GLY A 41 -0.32 7.00 -27.13
N VAL A 42 -0.74 5.78 -26.77
CA VAL A 42 -1.13 4.74 -27.74
C VAL A 42 -2.33 5.19 -28.58
N ALA A 43 -3.37 5.74 -27.95
CA ALA A 43 -4.54 6.24 -28.67
C ALA A 43 -4.23 7.48 -29.53
N ALA A 44 -3.30 8.33 -29.08
CA ALA A 44 -2.82 9.48 -29.84
C ALA A 44 -1.95 9.06 -31.04
N ALA A 45 -1.27 7.91 -30.97
CA ALA A 45 -0.46 7.38 -32.08
C ALA A 45 -1.31 7.10 -33.33
N ASP A 46 -2.60 6.78 -33.17
CA ASP A 46 -3.54 6.57 -34.29
C ASP A 46 -3.78 7.84 -35.14
N LEU A 47 -3.41 9.03 -34.64
CA LEU A 47 -3.45 10.28 -35.42
C LEU A 47 -2.30 10.35 -36.45
N TYR A 48 -1.27 9.54 -36.29
CA TYR A 48 -0.07 9.54 -37.10
C TYR A 48 -0.05 8.34 -38.07
N PRO A 49 0.72 8.40 -39.17
CA PRO A 49 0.91 7.24 -40.03
C PRO A 49 1.60 6.09 -39.28
N SER A 50 1.02 4.88 -39.39
CA SER A 50 1.66 3.66 -38.92
C SER A 50 2.50 3.06 -40.03
N PHE A 51 3.76 2.73 -39.72
CA PHE A 51 4.69 2.05 -40.62
C PHE A 51 4.78 0.58 -40.21
N SER A 52 4.66 -0.33 -41.17
CA SER A 52 4.83 -1.78 -40.98
C SER A 52 5.86 -2.30 -41.96
N LEU A 53 6.67 -3.27 -41.56
CA LEU A 53 7.61 -3.95 -42.43
C LEU A 53 7.37 -5.45 -42.30
N THR A 54 6.93 -6.09 -43.38
CA THR A 54 6.67 -7.53 -43.41
C THR A 54 7.72 -8.21 -44.27
N GLY A 55 8.34 -9.26 -43.76
CA GLY A 55 9.26 -10.10 -44.52
C GLY A 55 8.83 -11.56 -44.49
N ALA A 56 9.09 -12.30 -45.55
CA ALA A 56 8.85 -13.74 -45.61
C ALA A 56 9.97 -14.45 -46.38
N LEU A 57 10.35 -15.63 -45.89
CA LEU A 57 11.16 -16.59 -46.64
C LEU A 57 10.24 -17.70 -47.13
N THR A 58 10.39 -18.09 -48.39
CA THR A 58 9.56 -19.09 -49.04
C THR A 58 10.44 -20.13 -49.71
N LEU A 59 10.22 -21.40 -49.40
CA LEU A 59 10.82 -22.50 -50.16
C LEU A 59 9.78 -22.97 -51.17
N GLN A 60 10.07 -22.81 -52.46
CA GLN A 60 9.19 -23.22 -53.53
C GLN A 60 9.98 -23.98 -54.59
N ALA A 61 9.60 -25.23 -54.82
CA ALA A 61 10.18 -26.09 -55.86
C ALA A 61 9.07 -26.80 -56.65
N GLY A 62 9.28 -27.00 -57.94
CA GLY A 62 8.35 -27.74 -58.81
C GLY A 62 8.38 -29.26 -58.59
N ARG A 63 9.43 -29.78 -57.95
CA ARG A 63 9.61 -31.19 -57.57
C ARG A 63 10.20 -31.28 -56.17
N LEU A 64 9.89 -32.36 -55.44
CA LEU A 64 10.33 -32.57 -54.07
C LEU A 64 11.87 -32.69 -53.93
N GLY A 65 12.56 -33.11 -55.00
CA GLY A 65 14.02 -33.26 -55.03
C GLY A 65 14.80 -31.94 -55.07
N ASP A 66 14.15 -30.85 -55.51
CA ASP A 66 14.82 -29.57 -55.76
C ASP A 66 14.66 -28.60 -54.57
N LEU A 67 13.93 -29.02 -53.51
CA LEU A 67 13.69 -28.24 -52.28
C LEU A 67 14.96 -27.94 -51.46
N GLY A 68 16.08 -28.60 -51.76
CA GLY A 68 17.37 -28.40 -51.11
C GLY A 68 18.35 -27.53 -51.91
N GLU A 69 17.99 -27.11 -53.13
CA GLU A 69 18.85 -26.27 -53.97
C GLU A 69 18.67 -24.79 -53.64
N SER A 70 19.74 -24.00 -53.83
CA SER A 70 19.73 -22.56 -53.53
C SER A 70 18.66 -21.78 -54.29
N ASP A 71 18.29 -22.26 -55.49
CA ASP A 71 17.27 -21.66 -56.36
C ASP A 71 15.83 -21.88 -55.86
N SER A 72 15.62 -22.80 -54.91
CA SER A 72 14.30 -23.03 -54.30
C SER A 72 13.96 -22.05 -53.18
N MET A 73 14.92 -21.25 -52.72
CA MET A 73 14.76 -20.29 -51.63
C MET A 73 14.46 -18.87 -52.13
N GLY A 74 13.21 -18.46 -52.00
CA GLY A 74 12.77 -17.09 -52.19
C GLY A 74 12.75 -16.31 -50.88
N TRP A 75 12.93 -14.99 -50.98
CA TRP A 75 12.68 -14.05 -49.89
C TRP A 75 11.86 -12.87 -50.41
N SER A 76 11.08 -12.26 -49.53
CA SER A 76 10.30 -11.06 -49.83
C SER A 76 10.35 -10.09 -48.66
N LEU A 77 10.36 -8.79 -48.97
CA LEU A 77 10.28 -7.71 -48.00
C LEU A 77 9.27 -6.68 -48.53
N ALA A 78 8.26 -6.38 -47.73
CA ALA A 78 7.14 -5.51 -48.06
C ALA A 78 6.94 -4.46 -46.96
N PRO A 79 7.42 -3.21 -47.15
CA PRO A 79 7.02 -2.09 -46.30
C PRO A 79 5.58 -1.69 -46.60
N GLY A 80 4.85 -1.27 -45.57
CA GLY A 80 3.49 -0.76 -45.64
C GLY A 80 3.35 0.50 -44.82
N VAL A 81 2.57 1.46 -45.33
CA VAL A 81 2.19 2.68 -44.61
C VAL A 81 0.68 2.75 -44.58
N ARG A 82 0.12 2.94 -43.39
CA ARG A 82 -1.32 3.17 -43.21
C ARG A 82 -1.52 4.47 -42.47
N TRP A 83 -2.34 5.35 -43.03
CA TRP A 83 -2.71 6.61 -42.38
C TRP A 83 -4.21 6.87 -42.54
N ASN A 84 -4.87 7.19 -41.44
CA ASN A 84 -6.29 7.50 -41.45
C ASN A 84 -6.52 9.01 -41.58
N LEU A 85 -6.74 9.48 -42.81
CA LEU A 85 -6.95 10.89 -43.12
C LEU A 85 -8.30 11.43 -42.63
N PHE A 86 -9.33 10.58 -42.55
CA PHE A 86 -10.66 10.97 -42.10
C PHE A 86 -11.31 9.87 -41.26
N SER A 87 -11.38 10.10 -39.95
CA SER A 87 -11.93 9.15 -38.98
C SER A 87 -13.31 9.57 -38.42
N GLY A 88 -13.91 10.65 -38.93
CA GLY A 88 -15.22 11.13 -38.44
C GLY A 88 -15.27 11.46 -36.95
N GLY A 89 -14.13 11.80 -36.34
CA GLY A 89 -14.00 12.06 -34.91
C GLY A 89 -13.79 10.81 -34.03
N LYS A 90 -13.80 9.59 -34.60
CA LYS A 90 -13.59 8.34 -33.86
C LYS A 90 -12.30 8.33 -33.03
N ILE A 91 -11.18 8.76 -33.62
CA ILE A 91 -9.87 8.77 -32.94
C ILE A 91 -9.88 9.75 -31.76
N ARG A 92 -10.44 10.95 -31.96
CA ARG A 92 -10.57 11.94 -30.87
C ARG A 92 -11.49 11.44 -29.75
N GLY A 93 -12.56 10.74 -30.10
CA GLY A 93 -13.44 10.09 -29.13
C GLY A 93 -12.72 9.02 -28.30
N LEU A 94 -11.87 8.21 -28.95
CA LEU A 94 -11.05 7.22 -28.25
C LEU A 94 -10.06 7.87 -27.29
N ILE A 95 -9.37 8.94 -27.73
CA ILE A 95 -8.48 9.72 -26.86
C ILE A 95 -9.24 10.26 -25.65
N ALA A 96 -10.42 10.86 -25.85
CA ALA A 96 -11.24 11.37 -24.75
C ALA A 96 -11.68 10.27 -23.76
N VAL A 97 -11.92 9.05 -24.24
CA VAL A 97 -12.20 7.88 -23.38
C VAL A 97 -10.97 7.50 -22.55
N GLU A 98 -9.78 7.45 -23.15
CA GLU A 98 -8.53 7.15 -22.41
C GLU A 98 -8.14 8.26 -21.43
N GLU A 99 -8.41 9.52 -21.76
CA GLU A 99 -8.27 10.66 -20.84
C GLU A 99 -9.23 10.55 -19.65
N ALA A 100 -10.48 10.16 -19.89
CA ALA A 100 -11.45 9.92 -18.81
C ALA A 100 -11.01 8.76 -17.91
N ARG A 101 -10.50 7.66 -18.48
CA ARG A 101 -9.94 6.53 -17.72
C ARG A 101 -8.71 6.93 -16.90
N THR A 102 -7.84 7.77 -17.45
CA THR A 102 -6.68 8.31 -16.73
C THR A 102 -7.11 9.19 -15.57
N ARG A 103 -8.12 10.06 -15.74
CA ARG A 103 -8.71 10.83 -14.63
C ARG A 103 -9.30 9.95 -13.54
N GLN A 104 -9.95 8.85 -13.91
CA GLN A 104 -10.43 7.86 -12.93
C GLN A 104 -9.26 7.22 -12.17
N ALA A 105 -8.18 6.85 -12.86
CA ALA A 105 -6.98 6.29 -12.23
C ALA A 105 -6.28 7.31 -11.31
N TRP A 106 -6.28 8.59 -11.67
CA TRP A 106 -5.80 9.69 -10.83
C TRP A 106 -6.59 9.79 -9.53
N ALA A 107 -7.92 9.83 -9.62
CA ALA A 107 -8.79 9.87 -8.44
C ALA A 107 -8.60 8.63 -7.54
N ALA A 108 -8.35 7.45 -8.14
CA ALA A 108 -8.04 6.25 -7.38
C ALA A 108 -6.69 6.34 -6.65
N TYR A 109 -5.66 6.91 -7.29
CA TYR A 109 -4.37 7.18 -6.66
C TYR A 109 -4.52 8.15 -5.48
N GLU A 110 -5.22 9.28 -5.68
CA GLU A 110 -5.48 10.27 -4.64
C GLU A 110 -6.23 9.65 -3.45
N LYS A 111 -7.28 8.86 -3.71
CA LYS A 111 -8.01 8.12 -2.67
C LYS A 111 -7.08 7.20 -1.88
N ASN A 112 -6.18 6.47 -2.55
CA ASN A 112 -5.25 5.56 -1.88
C ASN A 112 -4.28 6.31 -0.98
N VAL A 113 -3.76 7.46 -1.43
CA VAL A 113 -2.89 8.33 -0.62
C VAL A 113 -3.63 8.86 0.61
N LEU A 114 -4.87 9.36 0.44
CA LEU A 114 -5.68 9.86 1.55
C LEU A 114 -6.04 8.75 2.55
N THR A 115 -6.39 7.57 2.05
CA THR A 115 -6.64 6.39 2.89
C THR A 115 -5.40 6.02 3.69
N ALA A 116 -4.23 6.03 3.04
CA ALA A 116 -2.97 5.71 3.69
C ALA A 116 -2.63 6.70 4.82
N LEU A 117 -2.85 7.99 4.59
CA LEU A 117 -2.67 9.02 5.62
C LEU A 117 -3.64 8.80 6.80
N ALA A 118 -4.92 8.57 6.52
CA ALA A 118 -5.93 8.34 7.54
C ALA A 118 -5.64 7.10 8.40
N GLU A 119 -5.11 6.03 7.80
CA GLU A 119 -4.69 4.82 8.52
C GLU A 119 -3.53 5.08 9.48
N VAL A 120 -2.53 5.87 9.05
CA VAL A 120 -1.40 6.22 9.92
C VAL A 120 -1.85 7.10 11.06
N GLU A 121 -2.65 8.14 10.79
CA GLU A 121 -3.18 9.03 11.81
C GLU A 121 -4.00 8.25 12.85
N SER A 122 -4.90 7.37 12.37
CA SER A 122 -5.71 6.51 13.23
C SER A 122 -4.85 5.60 14.11
N ALA A 123 -3.79 5.00 13.55
CA ALA A 123 -2.87 4.13 14.30
C ALA A 123 -2.06 4.91 15.34
N LEU A 124 -1.60 6.13 15.01
CA LEU A 124 -0.87 7.00 15.92
C LEU A 124 -1.75 7.46 17.09
N VAL A 125 -2.98 7.90 16.81
CA VAL A 125 -3.94 8.31 17.83
C VAL A 125 -4.29 7.14 18.74
N ALA A 126 -4.51 5.94 18.17
CA ALA A 126 -4.79 4.74 18.95
C ALA A 126 -3.62 4.39 19.89
N LEU A 127 -2.38 4.45 19.40
CA LEU A 127 -1.19 4.21 20.23
C LEU A 127 -1.10 5.22 21.39
N ARG A 128 -1.22 6.51 21.09
CA ARG A 128 -1.13 7.57 22.11
C ARG A 128 -2.23 7.48 23.16
N ASN A 129 -3.46 7.18 22.74
CA ASN A 129 -4.57 7.01 23.66
C ASN A 129 -4.38 5.79 24.57
N GLU A 130 -3.85 4.69 24.04
CA GLU A 130 -3.60 3.49 24.85
C GLU A 130 -2.39 3.68 25.80
N GLU A 131 -1.35 4.42 25.39
CA GLU A 131 -0.26 4.82 26.29
C GLU A 131 -0.78 5.66 27.45
N ALA A 132 -1.62 6.68 27.17
CA ALA A 132 -2.24 7.49 28.21
C ALA A 132 -3.15 6.65 29.13
N ARG A 133 -3.90 5.70 28.58
CA ARG A 133 -4.73 4.76 29.35
C ARG A 133 -3.88 3.87 30.25
N ARG A 134 -2.77 3.33 29.74
CA ARG A 134 -1.83 2.52 30.53
C ARG A 134 -1.31 3.32 31.72
N ASP A 135 -0.92 4.57 31.50
CA ASP A 135 -0.37 5.42 32.58
C ASP A 135 -1.42 5.70 33.67
N LEU A 136 -2.68 5.93 33.29
CA LEU A 136 -3.79 6.04 34.25
C LEU A 136 -4.04 4.73 35.01
N LEU A 137 -3.92 3.59 34.34
CA LEU A 137 -4.06 2.27 34.97
C LEU A 137 -2.93 1.98 35.96
N VAL A 138 -1.70 2.46 35.72
CA VAL A 138 -0.61 2.39 36.70
C VAL A 138 -1.02 3.11 37.98
N THR A 139 -1.50 4.35 37.88
CA THR A 139 -1.99 5.10 39.04
C THR A 139 -3.20 4.43 39.72
N ALA A 140 -4.10 3.81 38.95
CA ALA A 140 -5.24 3.08 39.51
C ALA A 140 -4.81 1.83 40.29
N VAL A 141 -3.81 1.09 39.82
CA VAL A 141 -3.22 -0.05 40.53
C VAL A 141 -2.57 0.40 41.84
N GLU A 142 -1.81 1.50 41.82
CA GLU A 142 -1.20 2.07 43.03
C GLU A 142 -2.25 2.46 44.08
N ALA A 143 -3.33 3.13 43.66
CA ALA A 143 -4.42 3.52 44.56
C ALA A 143 -5.20 2.30 45.11
N ALA A 144 -5.42 1.28 44.27
CA ALA A 144 -6.06 0.03 44.70
C ALA A 144 -5.19 -0.72 45.71
N GLN A 145 -3.86 -0.72 45.52
CA GLN A 145 -2.93 -1.33 46.47
C GLN A 145 -2.99 -0.64 47.84
N GLN A 146 -2.97 0.70 47.87
CA GLN A 146 -3.13 1.46 49.11
C GLN A 146 -4.45 1.14 49.83
N SER A 147 -5.53 0.91 49.08
CA SER A 147 -6.83 0.53 49.63
C SER A 147 -6.80 -0.87 50.24
N VAL A 148 -6.15 -1.83 49.58
CA VAL A 148 -5.93 -3.18 50.12
C VAL A 148 -5.13 -3.12 51.42
N ASP A 149 -4.05 -2.34 51.45
CA ASP A 149 -3.19 -2.20 52.64
C ASP A 149 -3.98 -1.62 53.83
N LEU A 150 -4.81 -0.59 53.58
CA LEU A 150 -5.65 0.05 54.59
C LEU A 150 -6.74 -0.90 55.13
N VAL A 151 -7.45 -1.62 54.26
CA VAL A 151 -8.50 -2.57 54.68
C VAL A 151 -7.88 -3.78 55.38
N HIS A 152 -6.69 -4.21 54.97
CA HIS A 152 -5.93 -5.25 55.66
C HIS A 152 -5.60 -4.85 57.11
N THR A 153 -5.11 -3.62 57.33
CA THR A 153 -4.90 -3.09 58.69
C THR A 153 -6.19 -3.07 59.51
N GLN A 154 -7.29 -2.55 58.95
CA GLN A 154 -8.58 -2.54 59.65
C GLN A 154 -9.10 -3.94 59.99
N TYR A 155 -8.89 -4.92 59.10
CA TYR A 155 -9.24 -6.31 59.37
C TYR A 155 -8.42 -6.89 60.54
N LEU A 156 -7.10 -6.64 60.57
CA LEU A 156 -6.24 -7.07 61.69
C LEU A 156 -6.62 -6.41 63.02
N GLU A 157 -7.12 -5.18 62.98
CA GLU A 157 -7.61 -4.43 64.15
C GLU A 157 -9.07 -4.79 64.52
N GLY A 158 -9.75 -5.64 63.73
CA GLY A 158 -11.14 -6.03 63.95
C GLY A 158 -12.18 -4.96 63.60
N LEU A 159 -11.77 -3.91 62.87
CA LEU A 159 -12.62 -2.81 62.40
C LEU A 159 -13.31 -3.09 61.06
N ALA A 160 -12.81 -4.07 60.29
CA ALA A 160 -13.40 -4.53 59.05
C ALA A 160 -13.51 -6.06 59.04
N ASP A 161 -14.46 -6.60 58.27
CA ASP A 161 -14.60 -8.05 58.09
C ASP A 161 -13.67 -8.58 56.99
N PHE A 162 -13.48 -9.91 56.97
CA PHE A 162 -12.65 -10.57 55.95
C PHE A 162 -13.22 -10.40 54.54
N GLN A 163 -14.53 -10.25 54.41
CA GLN A 163 -15.20 -10.03 53.13
C GLN A 163 -14.77 -8.71 52.49
N SER A 164 -14.71 -7.63 53.28
CA SER A 164 -14.24 -6.31 52.83
C SER A 164 -12.79 -6.37 52.32
N TYR A 165 -11.94 -7.17 52.96
CA TYR A 165 -10.56 -7.40 52.50
C TYR A 165 -10.50 -8.15 51.17
N LEU A 166 -11.28 -9.22 51.01
CA LEU A 166 -11.38 -9.95 49.73
C LEU A 166 -11.92 -9.08 48.61
N ASP A 167 -12.90 -8.22 48.89
CA ASP A 167 -13.46 -7.30 47.91
C ASP A 167 -12.41 -6.25 47.46
N ALA A 168 -11.62 -5.72 48.39
CA ALA A 168 -10.49 -4.84 48.05
C ALA A 168 -9.44 -5.55 47.20
N GLN A 169 -9.07 -6.79 47.55
CA GLN A 169 -8.13 -7.60 46.74
C GLN A 169 -8.67 -7.88 45.34
N ARG A 170 -9.97 -8.17 45.21
CA ARG A 170 -10.62 -8.38 43.92
C ARG A 170 -10.55 -7.13 43.04
N VAL A 171 -10.77 -5.94 43.63
CA VAL A 171 -10.61 -4.67 42.90
C VAL A 171 -9.17 -4.49 42.42
N LEU A 172 -8.17 -4.69 43.29
CA LEU A 172 -6.76 -4.62 42.91
C LEU A 172 -6.42 -5.57 41.76
N PHE A 173 -6.84 -6.85 41.86
CA PHE A 173 -6.61 -7.84 40.82
C PHE A 173 -7.21 -7.41 39.48
N ASN A 174 -8.44 -6.89 39.47
CA ASN A 174 -9.07 -6.38 38.24
C ASN A 174 -8.28 -5.21 37.63
N GLN A 175 -7.73 -4.30 38.44
CA GLN A 175 -6.90 -3.19 37.92
C GLN A 175 -5.57 -3.70 37.34
N GLN A 176 -4.94 -4.68 37.99
CA GLN A 176 -3.70 -5.32 37.51
C GLN A 176 -3.94 -6.05 36.19
N ASP A 177 -5.05 -6.77 36.05
CA ASP A 177 -5.44 -7.46 34.81
C ASP A 177 -5.68 -6.47 33.66
N GLN A 178 -6.38 -5.36 33.94
CA GLN A 178 -6.57 -4.28 32.96
C GLN A 178 -5.25 -3.64 32.53
N LEU A 179 -4.34 -3.39 33.47
CA LEU A 179 -3.01 -2.86 33.17
C LEU A 179 -2.23 -3.84 32.28
N ALA A 180 -2.19 -5.13 32.62
CA ALA A 180 -1.52 -6.16 31.82
C ALA A 180 -2.09 -6.26 30.40
N THR A 181 -3.42 -6.18 30.26
CA THR A 181 -4.08 -6.13 28.96
C THR A 181 -3.68 -4.88 28.18
N SER A 182 -3.64 -3.71 28.84
CA SER A 182 -3.27 -2.43 28.22
C SER A 182 -1.83 -2.43 27.70
N TRP A 183 -0.89 -3.02 28.44
CA TRP A 183 0.47 -3.25 27.95
C TRP A 183 0.49 -4.02 26.63
N GLY A 184 -0.28 -5.10 26.54
CA GLY A 184 -0.43 -5.87 25.29
C GLY A 184 -0.99 -5.01 24.15
N GLN A 185 -1.99 -4.17 24.43
CA GLN A 185 -2.60 -3.29 23.42
C GLN A 185 -1.62 -2.22 22.91
N VAL A 186 -0.79 -1.62 23.76
CA VAL A 186 0.27 -0.68 23.33
C VAL A 186 1.17 -1.33 22.28
N LEU A 187 1.61 -2.58 22.49
CA LEU A 187 2.44 -3.30 21.53
C LEU A 187 1.71 -3.56 20.21
N ILE A 188 0.43 -3.95 20.27
CA ILE A 188 -0.40 -4.15 19.07
C ILE A 188 -0.54 -2.85 18.29
N HIS A 189 -0.83 -1.73 18.96
CA HIS A 189 -0.94 -0.42 18.32
C HIS A 189 0.38 0.05 17.70
N PHE A 190 1.51 -0.21 18.36
CA PHE A 190 2.83 0.07 17.82
C PHE A 190 3.12 -0.73 16.54
N VAL A 191 2.79 -2.03 16.52
CA VAL A 191 2.92 -2.87 15.30
C VAL A 191 2.01 -2.36 14.18
N ASN A 192 0.77 -1.97 14.51
CA ASN A 192 -0.17 -1.42 13.53
C ASN A 192 0.32 -0.09 12.93
N LEU A 193 0.91 0.79 13.75
CA LEU A 193 1.52 2.03 13.27
C LEU A 193 2.68 1.75 12.31
N ASN A 194 3.58 0.83 12.68
CA ASN A 194 4.69 0.42 11.80
C ASN A 194 4.19 -0.17 10.47
N ARG A 195 3.12 -0.97 10.51
CA ARG A 195 2.47 -1.49 9.30
C ARG A 195 1.88 -0.37 8.46
N ALA A 196 1.18 0.58 9.06
CA ALA A 196 0.55 1.71 8.37
C ALA A 196 1.58 2.62 7.67
N LEU A 197 2.76 2.78 8.29
CA LEU A 197 3.91 3.51 7.74
C LEU A 197 4.61 2.80 6.58
N GLY A 198 4.15 1.62 6.18
CA GLY A 198 4.69 0.85 5.05
C GLY A 198 5.52 -0.37 5.43
N GLY A 199 5.70 -0.64 6.72
CA GLY A 199 6.48 -1.79 7.21
C GLY A 199 7.94 -1.77 6.73
N GLY A 200 8.76 -2.73 7.19
CA GLY A 200 10.17 -2.86 6.78
C GLY A 200 10.38 -3.27 5.31
N TRP A 201 9.47 -2.90 4.40
CA TRP A 201 9.53 -3.23 2.99
C TRP A 201 10.72 -2.50 2.33
N SER A 202 11.75 -3.26 1.96
CA SER A 202 12.89 -2.76 1.21
C SER A 202 12.65 -2.95 -0.28
N LEU A 203 13.15 -2.01 -1.09
CA LEU A 203 13.11 -2.06 -2.56
C LEU A 203 13.88 -3.26 -3.13
N ASP A 204 14.78 -3.84 -2.35
CA ASP A 204 15.66 -4.95 -2.74
C ASP A 204 15.09 -6.33 -2.43
N ASP A 205 13.88 -6.42 -1.85
CA ASP A 205 13.26 -7.73 -1.63
C ASP A 205 12.85 -8.34 -2.98
N PRO A 206 13.43 -9.50 -3.37
CA PRO A 206 13.20 -10.07 -4.68
C PRO A 206 11.72 -10.45 -4.83
N VAL A 207 11.11 -9.98 -5.91
CA VAL A 207 9.75 -10.38 -6.31
C VAL A 207 9.76 -11.90 -6.51
N PRO A 208 9.02 -12.70 -5.72
CA PRO A 208 9.03 -14.14 -5.87
C PRO A 208 8.62 -14.52 -7.30
N GLY A 209 9.56 -15.11 -8.06
CA GLY A 209 9.32 -15.58 -9.44
C GLY A 209 9.99 -14.79 -10.57
N ARG A 210 10.63 -13.63 -10.32
CA ARG A 210 11.43 -12.95 -11.37
C ARG A 210 12.80 -13.60 -11.60
N ASP A 211 13.44 -14.09 -10.54
CA ASP A 211 14.81 -14.63 -10.62
C ASP A 211 14.88 -16.04 -11.23
N ALA A 212 13.75 -16.74 -11.31
CA ALA A 212 13.67 -18.07 -11.92
C ALA A 212 13.62 -18.01 -13.46
N ALA A 213 13.18 -16.88 -14.03
CA ALA A 213 13.11 -16.71 -15.49
C ALA A 213 14.45 -16.25 -16.10
N ASP A 214 15.23 -15.46 -15.35
CA ASP A 214 16.50 -14.90 -15.85
C ASP A 214 17.66 -15.92 -15.87
N LYS A 215 17.56 -17.00 -15.09
CA LYS A 215 18.59 -18.06 -15.03
C LYS A 215 18.38 -19.20 -16.05
N GLY A 216 17.38 -19.10 -16.92
CA GLY A 216 16.97 -20.18 -17.83
C GLY A 216 17.52 -20.10 -19.26
N GLU A 217 18.09 -18.98 -19.72
CA GLU A 217 18.38 -18.79 -21.16
C GLU A 217 19.88 -18.77 -21.54
N VAL A 218 20.81 -18.95 -20.60
CA VAL A 218 22.25 -19.02 -20.93
C VAL A 218 22.76 -20.46 -20.90
N ASN A 219 22.14 -21.37 -21.67
CA ASN A 219 22.80 -22.61 -22.10
C ASN A 219 22.10 -23.26 -23.31
N ARG A 220 22.41 -22.78 -24.52
CA ARG A 220 22.43 -23.57 -25.75
C ARG A 220 23.46 -23.02 -26.70
#